data_AF-A0A9N7KTP2-F1
#
_entry.id   AF-A0A9N7KTP2-F1
#
_cell.length_a   1.000
_cell.length_b   1.000
_cell.length_c   1.000
_cell.angle_alpha   90.00
_cell.angle_beta   90.00
_cell.angle_gamma   90.00
#
_symmetry.space_group_name_H-M   'P 1'
#
loop_
_entity.id
_entity.type
_entity.pdbx_description
1 polymer ?
#
loop_
_entity_poly.entity_id
_entity_poly.type
_entity_poly.pdbx_seq_one_letter_code
_entity_poly.pdbx_strand_id
1 'polypeptide(L)' 'MNSDTAAKQATGISGAVLNTCGNLGAITMPLAIGFLVNKAGSFESALLYVGAHGAVAILCYLFVVGEIKRVELK' A
#
# COMPACT_ATOMS: atom_id res chain seq x y z
N MET A 1 -10.43 -9.77 -9.48
CA MET A 1 -10.82 -8.36 -9.70
C MET A 1 -9.61 -7.57 -10.21
N ASN A 2 -9.05 -7.93 -11.38
CA ASN A 2 -7.87 -7.26 -11.94
C ASN A 2 -7.88 -7.23 -13.48
N SER A 3 -8.96 -7.66 -14.11
CA SER A 3 -9.03 -7.82 -15.58
C SER A 3 -9.69 -6.66 -16.29
N ASP A 4 -10.42 -5.79 -15.59
CA ASP A 4 -11.27 -4.76 -16.23
C ASP A 4 -10.60 -3.40 -16.41
N THR A 5 -9.49 -3.13 -15.72
CA THR A 5 -8.87 -1.78 -15.70
C THR A 5 -7.44 -1.76 -16.24
N ALA A 6 -6.80 -2.89 -16.48
CA ALA A 6 -5.40 -2.92 -16.86
C ALA A 6 -5.24 -3.39 -18.30
N ALA A 7 -4.69 -2.51 -19.15
CA ALA A 7 -4.28 -2.81 -20.51
C ALA A 7 -3.53 -4.15 -20.56
N LYS A 8 -3.81 -4.99 -21.56
CA LYS A 8 -3.36 -6.39 -21.71
C LYS A 8 -1.84 -6.63 -21.55
N GLN A 9 -1.02 -5.57 -21.59
CA GLN A 9 0.43 -5.58 -21.35
C GLN A 9 0.87 -5.08 -19.96
N ALA A 10 0.05 -4.31 -19.25
CA ALA A 10 0.41 -3.68 -17.98
C ALA A 10 -0.05 -4.49 -16.75
N THR A 11 -0.98 -5.44 -16.89
CA THR A 11 -1.45 -6.32 -15.80
C THR A 11 -0.32 -7.10 -15.13
N GLY A 12 0.67 -7.55 -15.89
CA GLY A 12 1.84 -8.28 -15.36
C GLY A 12 2.78 -7.39 -14.54
N ILE A 13 3.08 -6.18 -15.03
CA ILE A 13 3.94 -5.22 -14.32
C ILE A 13 3.21 -4.61 -13.13
N SER A 14 1.93 -4.26 -13.27
CA SER A 14 1.09 -3.81 -12.16
C SER A 14 0.98 -4.89 -11.07
N GLY A 15 0.81 -6.16 -11.45
CA GLY A 15 0.82 -7.28 -10.51
C GLY A 15 2.18 -7.47 -9.81
N ALA A 16 3.28 -7.35 -10.56
CA ALA A 16 4.63 -7.43 -10.00
C ALA A 16 4.94 -6.28 -9.04
N VAL A 17 4.64 -5.03 -9.42
CA VAL A 17 4.83 -3.84 -8.58
C VAL A 17 3.96 -3.92 -7.32
N LEU A 18 2.69 -4.34 -7.43
CA LEU A 18 1.83 -4.51 -6.26
C LEU A 18 2.32 -5.63 -5.33
N ASN A 19 2.86 -6.73 -5.88
CA ASN A 19 3.44 -7.80 -5.09
C ASN A 19 4.72 -7.37 -4.36
N THR A 20 5.61 -6.63 -5.04
CA THR A 20 6.84 -6.14 -4.42
C THR A 20 6.56 -5.04 -3.40
N CYS A 21 5.71 -4.06 -3.72
CA CYS A 21 5.30 -3.00 -2.78
C CYS A 21 4.49 -3.56 -1.61
N GLY A 22 3.61 -4.54 -1.85
CA GLY A 22 2.82 -5.21 -0.83
C GLY A 22 3.69 -6.02 0.15
N ASN A 23 4.58 -6.85 -0.37
CA ASN A 23 5.49 -7.64 0.48
C ASN A 23 6.52 -6.76 1.20
N LEU A 24 7.02 -5.70 0.56
CA LEU A 24 7.93 -4.76 1.20
C LEU A 24 7.22 -3.98 2.31
N GLY A 25 6.03 -3.44 2.03
CA GLY A 25 5.22 -2.74 3.03
C GLY A 25 4.87 -3.63 4.22
N ALA A 26 4.52 -4.90 3.96
CA ALA A 26 4.22 -5.88 5.01
C ALA A 26 5.41 -6.21 5.91
N ILE A 27 6.66 -6.04 5.43
CA ILE A 27 7.89 -6.24 6.23
C ILE A 27 8.32 -4.92 6.89
N THR A 28 8.23 -3.80 6.18
CA THR A 28 8.64 -2.48 6.69
C THR A 28 7.78 -2.05 7.88
N MET A 29 6.50 -2.37 7.88
CA MET A 29 5.56 -1.98 8.95
C MET A 29 5.89 -2.63 10.31
N PRO A 30 6.04 -3.96 10.44
CA PRO A 30 6.49 -4.59 11.70
C PRO A 30 7.92 -4.20 12.09
N LEU A 31 8.81 -3.93 11.13
CA LEU A 31 10.16 -3.46 11.42
C LEU A 31 10.15 -2.05 12.06
N ALA A 32 9.35 -1.14 11.50
CA ALA A 32 9.17 0.21 12.05
C ALA A 32 8.52 0.17 13.44
N ILE A 33 7.48 -0.65 13.62
CA ILE A 33 6.83 -0.88 14.93
C ILE A 33 7.83 -1.41 15.95
N GLY A 34 8.62 -2.43 15.59
CA GLY A 34 9.62 -3.01 16.48
C GLY A 34 10.68 -2.00 16.92
N PHE A 35 11.11 -1.13 16.02
CA PHE A 35 12.05 -0.05 16.33
C PHE A 35 11.43 1.03 17.23
N LEU A 36 10.19 1.43 16.96
CA LEU A 36 9.44 2.41 17.74
C LEU A 36 9.18 1.92 19.17
N VAL A 37 8.74 0.68 19.35
CA VAL A 37 8.50 0.08 20.67
C VAL A 37 9.83 -0.08 21.43
N ASN A 38 10.91 -0.50 20.76
CA ASN A 38 12.22 -0.66 21.41
C ASN A 38 12.78 0.68 21.93
N LYS A 39 12.60 1.77 21.17
CA LYS A 39 13.08 3.11 21.56
C LYS A 39 12.17 3.83 22.56
N ALA A 40 10.85 3.75 22.38
CA ALA A 40 9.91 4.51 23.19
C ALA A 40 9.45 3.74 24.45
N GLY A 41 9.64 2.41 24.48
CA GLY A 41 9.17 1.54 25.56
C GLY A 41 7.64 1.44 25.69
N SER A 42 6.89 2.17 24.86
CA SER A 42 5.42 2.25 24.89
C SER A 42 4.82 1.80 23.56
N PHE A 43 3.78 0.97 23.66
CA PHE A 43 3.04 0.42 22.53
C PHE A 43 2.10 1.46 21.89
N GLU A 44 1.71 2.51 22.62
CA GLU A 44 0.82 3.57 22.13
C GLU A 44 1.39 4.31 20.93
N SER A 45 2.67 4.67 20.96
CA SER A 45 3.32 5.42 19.88
C SER A 45 3.42 4.60 18.59
N ALA A 46 3.61 3.28 18.72
CA ALA A 46 3.60 2.37 17.59
C ALA A 46 2.19 2.20 17.01
N LEU A 47 1.16 2.14 17.86
CA LEU A 47 -0.24 2.05 17.42
C LEU A 47 -0.67 3.32 16.68
N LEU A 48 -0.27 4.49 17.17
CA LEU A 48 -0.53 5.77 16.52
C LEU A 48 0.19 5.88 15.16
N TYR A 49 1.44 5.41 15.06
CA TYR A 49 2.18 5.37 13.80
C TYR A 49 1.48 4.48 12.76
N VAL A 50 1.03 3.29 13.15
CA VAL A 50 0.29 2.37 12.28
C VAL A 50 -1.03 2.99 11.80
N GLY A 51 -1.78 3.62 12.71
CA GLY A 51 -3.03 4.31 12.38
C GLY A 51 -2.81 5.46 11.40
N ALA A 52 -1.79 6.30 11.63
CA ALA A 52 -1.44 7.39 10.74
C ALA A 52 -0.96 6.89 9.36
N HIS A 53 -0.14 5.84 9.32
CA HIS A 53 0.31 5.23 8.07
C HIS A 53 -0.85 4.63 7.27
N GLY A 54 -1.81 3.98 7.94
CA GLY A 54 -3.04 3.49 7.32
C GLY A 54 -3.88 4.63 6.74
N ALA A 55 -4.04 5.73 7.47
CA ALA A 55 -4.74 6.92 6.98
C ALA A 55 -4.06 7.52 5.74
N VAL A 56 -2.73 7.63 5.73
CA VAL A 56 -1.96 8.08 4.56
C VAL A 56 -2.14 7.14 3.38
N ALA A 57 -2.15 5.82 3.59
CA ALA A 57 -2.39 4.86 2.53
C ALA A 57 -3.78 5.01 1.90
N ILE A 58 -4.81 5.21 2.74
CA ILE A 58 -6.19 5.46 2.29
C ILE A 58 -6.28 6.78 1.51
N LEU A 59 -5.65 7.84 2.01
CA LEU A 59 -5.59 9.13 1.32
C LEU A 59 -4.84 9.00 -0.02
N CYS A 60 -3.69 8.33 -0.05
CA CYS A 60 -2.98 8.05 -1.29
C CYS A 60 -3.86 7.29 -2.26
N TYR A 61 -4.59 6.27 -1.81
CA TYR A 61 -5.50 5.53 -2.68
C TYR A 61 -6.61 6.43 -3.22
N LEU A 62 -7.26 7.23 -2.35
CA LEU A 62 -8.33 8.15 -2.75
C LEU A 62 -7.87 9.22 -3.75
N PHE A 63 -6.66 9.78 -3.57
CA PHE A 63 -6.13 10.85 -4.43
C PHE A 63 -5.44 10.32 -5.70
N VAL A 64 -4.76 9.17 -5.63
CA VAL A 64 -3.97 8.63 -6.76
C VAL A 64 -4.79 7.73 -7.67
N VAL A 65 -5.74 6.95 -7.13
CA VAL A 65 -6.50 6.00 -7.96
C VAL A 65 -7.46 6.71 -8.90
N GLY A 66 -8.04 7.86 -8.51
CA GLY A 66 -8.93 8.63 -9.37
C GLY A 66 -10.05 7.78 -10.01
N GLU A 67 -10.72 8.29 -11.06
CA GLU A 67 -11.74 7.51 -11.75
C GLU A 67 -11.14 6.27 -12.42
N ILE A 68 -11.58 5.09 -11.98
CA ILE A 68 -11.28 3.79 -12.57
C ILE A 68 -11.98 3.72 -13.95
N LYS A 69 -11.39 4.34 -14.97
CA LYS A 69 -11.83 4.18 -16.36
C LYS A 69 -11.29 2.87 -16.91
N ARG A 70 -12.20 1.95 -17.26
CA ARG A 70 -11.84 0.74 -18.03
C ARG A 70 -11.16 1.16 -19.33
N VAL A 71 -9.92 0.76 -19.53
CA VAL A 71 -9.25 0.87 -20.83
C VAL A 71 -9.81 -0.19 -21.76
N GLU A 72 -10.74 0.22 -22.63
CA GLU A 72 -11.15 -0.59 -23.78
C GLU A 72 -10.02 -0.55 -24.83
N LEU A 73 -9.28 -1.65 -24.94
CA LEU A 73 -8.31 -1.86 -26.02
C LEU A 73 -9.05 -2.48 -27.21
N LYS A 74 -9.13 -1.73 -28.32
CA LYS A 74 -9.55 -2.22 -29.62
C LYS A 74 -8.42 -2.98 -30.32
#